data_AF-A0A8H8JY78-F1
#
_entry.id   AF-A0A8H8JY78-F1
#
_cell.length_a   1.000
_cell.length_b   1.000
_cell.length_c   1.000
_cell.angle_alpha   90.00
_cell.angle_beta   90.00
_cell.angle_gamma   90.00
#
_symmetry.space_group_name_H-M   'P 1'
#
loop_
_entity.id
_entity.type
_entity.pdbx_description
1 polymer ?
#
loop_
_entity_poly.entity_id
_entity_poly.type
_entity_poly.pdbx_seq_one_letter_code
_entity_poly.pdbx_strand_id
1 'polypeptide(L)'
;MSDIKLPVTASPIQLAGVCREWRQIILDYPLLWSHLDLIVHRSTLDRGYMDPTIWAERSRGSKISIHLREYYLFEYIERDDDDSDTSTEYDDEEFAEAMEPLVRFLRPLMSQVESMTLVLYWPKDYVILALLEYVRRTGRLTNYLR
;
A
#
# COMPACT_ATOMS: atom_id res chain seq x y z
N MET A 1 33.37 -12.44 -7.45
CA MET A 1 32.41 -11.96 -6.43
C MET A 1 31.10 -11.74 -7.16
N SER A 2 30.18 -12.70 -7.02
CA SER A 2 28.87 -12.65 -7.65
C SER A 2 28.02 -11.65 -6.88
N ASP A 3 27.56 -10.60 -7.56
CA ASP A 3 26.56 -9.69 -7.02
C ASP A 3 25.31 -10.51 -6.68
N ILE A 4 25.08 -10.73 -5.39
CA ILE A 4 23.80 -11.23 -4.90
C ILE A 4 22.81 -10.11 -5.17
N LYS A 5 22.10 -10.20 -6.29
CA LYS A 5 20.90 -9.42 -6.54
C LYS A 5 19.85 -9.89 -5.55
N LEU A 6 19.85 -9.28 -4.36
CA LEU A 6 18.73 -9.42 -3.44
C LEU A 6 17.46 -8.99 -4.20
N PRO A 7 16.38 -9.79 -4.18
CA PRO A 7 15.12 -9.35 -4.76
C PRO A 7 14.74 -8.03 -4.10
N VAL A 8 14.46 -7.02 -4.93
CA VAL A 8 14.38 -5.60 -4.57
C VAL A 8 13.35 -5.27 -3.47
N THR A 9 12.55 -6.24 -2.99
CA THR A 9 11.59 -6.04 -1.91
C THR A 9 11.31 -7.34 -1.14
N ALA A 10 12.31 -7.96 -0.52
CA ALA A 10 12.04 -9.02 0.44
C ALA A 10 11.40 -8.41 1.69
N SER A 11 10.06 -8.47 1.79
CA SER A 11 9.32 -8.01 2.97
C SER A 11 9.89 -8.68 4.23
N PRO A 12 9.93 -7.99 5.39
CA PRO A 12 10.29 -8.60 6.67
C PRO A 12 9.58 -9.93 6.93
N ILE A 13 8.34 -10.06 6.44
CA ILE A 13 7.54 -11.28 6.53
C ILE A 13 8.18 -12.43 5.73
N GLN A 14 8.64 -12.16 4.50
CA GLN A 14 9.29 -13.17 3.66
C GLN A 14 10.62 -13.61 4.26
N LEU A 15 11.41 -12.65 4.75
CA LEU A 15 12.69 -12.93 5.40
C LEU A 15 12.49 -13.76 6.69
N ALA A 16 11.39 -13.54 7.43
CA ALA A 16 11.06 -14.30 8.63
C ALA A 16 10.63 -15.76 8.35
N GLY A 17 10.34 -16.07 7.09
CA GLY A 17 10.04 -17.42 6.61
C GLY A 17 11.27 -18.28 6.33
N VAL A 18 12.47 -17.70 6.18
CA VAL A 18 13.67 -18.41 5.70
C VAL A 18 14.19 -19.46 6.69
N CYS A 19 14.56 -19.04 7.91
CA CYS A 19 14.96 -19.93 8.99
C CYS A 19 14.70 -19.31 10.36
N ARG A 20 14.95 -20.06 11.45
CA ARG A 20 14.66 -19.61 12.83
C ARG A 20 15.51 -18.40 13.22
N GLU A 21 16.78 -18.40 12.86
CA GLU A 21 17.74 -17.34 13.16
C GLU A 21 17.34 -16.03 12.49
N TRP A 22 16.99 -16.08 11.21
CA TRP A 22 16.53 -14.91 10.45
C TRP A 22 15.23 -14.35 11.03
N ARG A 23 14.27 -15.22 11.35
CA ARG A 23 13.03 -14.82 12.02
C ARG A 23 13.33 -14.03 13.29
N GLN A 24 14.23 -14.52 14.13
CA GLN A 24 14.54 -13.85 15.39
C GLN A 24 15.15 -12.46 15.15
N ILE A 25 16.13 -12.36 14.24
CA ILE A 25 16.75 -11.07 13.87
C ILE A 25 15.68 -10.08 13.39
N ILE A 26 14.77 -10.51 12.53
CA ILE A 26 13.75 -9.63 11.93
C ILE A 26 12.73 -9.17 12.97
N LEU A 27 12.30 -10.06 13.85
CA LEU A 27 11.35 -9.74 14.90
C LEU A 27 11.94 -8.78 15.95
N ASP A 28 13.26 -8.79 16.13
CA ASP A 28 13.98 -7.99 17.13
C ASP A 28 14.50 -6.65 16.61
N TYR A 29 14.43 -6.39 15.30
CA TYR A 29 14.96 -5.18 14.68
C TYR A 29 13.86 -4.27 14.13
N PRO A 30 13.39 -3.26 14.90
CA PRO A 30 12.23 -2.44 14.53
C PRO A 30 12.40 -1.65 13.23
N LEU A 31 13.63 -1.30 12.86
CA LEU A 31 13.92 -0.58 11.62
C LEU A 31 13.63 -1.40 10.36
N LEU A 32 13.55 -2.72 10.45
CA LEU A 32 13.09 -3.52 9.30
C LEU A 32 11.59 -3.31 9.03
N TRP A 33 10.85 -2.82 10.03
CA TRP A 33 9.42 -2.55 9.95
C TRP A 33 9.12 -1.05 9.71
N SER A 34 10.14 -0.20 9.51
CA SER A 34 9.93 1.22 9.17
C SER A 34 9.60 1.43 7.70
N HIS A 35 9.71 0.42 6.85
CA HIS A 35 9.39 0.50 5.43
C HIS A 35 8.30 -0.50 5.08
N LEU A 36 7.20 0.01 4.50
CA LEU A 36 6.06 -0.79 4.10
C LEU A 36 5.75 -0.56 2.63
N ASP A 37 6.10 -1.51 1.78
CA ASP A 37 5.69 -1.56 0.37
C ASP A 37 4.36 -2.30 0.26
N LEU A 38 3.30 -1.60 -0.18
CA LEU A 38 1.99 -2.18 -0.46
C LEU A 38 1.73 -2.15 -1.95
N ILE A 39 1.37 -3.30 -2.50
CA ILE A 39 0.79 -3.40 -3.84
C ILE A 39 -0.72 -3.30 -3.67
N VAL A 40 -1.29 -2.18 -4.09
CA VAL A 40 -2.72 -1.91 -3.98
C VAL A 40 -3.41 -2.64 -5.14
N HIS A 41 -4.04 -3.75 -4.82
CA HIS A 41 -4.93 -4.50 -5.71
C HIS A 41 -6.15 -4.91 -4.89
N ARG A 42 -7.36 -4.83 -5.47
CA ARG A 42 -8.63 -5.07 -4.76
C ARG A 42 -8.61 -6.40 -3.97
N SER A 43 -8.13 -7.46 -4.60
CA SER A 43 -8.04 -8.79 -3.97
C SER A 43 -6.96 -8.91 -2.87
N THR A 44 -5.94 -8.05 -2.87
CA THR A 44 -4.85 -8.10 -1.87
C THR A 44 -5.31 -7.55 -0.53
N LEU A 45 -6.16 -6.52 -0.56
CA LEU A 45 -6.75 -5.92 0.63
C LEU A 45 -7.86 -6.80 1.22
N ASP A 46 -8.67 -7.42 0.37
CA ASP A 46 -9.78 -8.29 0.81
C ASP A 46 -9.30 -9.61 1.43
N ARG A 47 -8.14 -10.12 1.03
CA ARG A 47 -7.63 -11.42 1.49
C ARG A 47 -6.90 -11.38 2.83
N GLY A 48 -6.75 -10.21 3.46
CA GLY A 48 -6.18 -10.09 4.80
C GLY A 48 -4.75 -10.62 4.92
N TYR A 49 -3.97 -10.59 3.83
CA TYR A 49 -2.60 -11.15 3.81
C TYR A 49 -1.62 -10.44 4.74
N MET A 50 -2.01 -9.30 5.29
CA MET A 50 -1.19 -8.52 6.21
C MET A 50 -2.08 -7.87 7.26
N ASP A 51 -1.74 -8.08 8.52
CA ASP A 51 -2.35 -7.36 9.63
C ASP A 51 -1.53 -6.10 9.91
N PRO A 52 -2.08 -4.88 9.70
CA PRO A 52 -1.37 -3.64 9.94
C PRO A 52 -0.99 -3.45 11.41
N THR A 53 -1.69 -4.10 12.35
CA THR A 53 -1.32 -4.04 13.77
C THR A 53 0.02 -4.70 14.04
N ILE A 54 0.35 -5.79 13.34
CA ILE A 54 1.66 -6.44 13.42
C ILE A 54 2.75 -5.44 13.02
N TRP A 55 2.53 -4.66 11.95
CA TRP A 55 3.50 -3.66 11.52
C TRP A 55 3.69 -2.55 12.57
N ALA A 56 2.59 -2.04 13.14
CA ALA A 56 2.60 -1.03 14.20
C ALA A 56 3.29 -1.51 15.49
N GLU A 57 3.08 -2.77 15.86
CA GLU A 57 3.70 -3.36 17.04
C GLU A 57 5.20 -3.57 16.83
N ARG A 58 5.59 -4.06 15.64
CA ARG A 58 6.97 -4.43 15.34
C ARG A 58 7.86 -3.24 15.03
N SER A 59 7.31 -2.15 14.50
CA SER A 59 8.02 -0.88 14.37
C SER A 59 8.34 -0.24 15.74
N ARG A 60 7.69 -0.67 16.83
CA ARG A 60 7.89 -0.17 18.21
C ARG A 60 7.87 1.36 18.29
N GLY A 61 6.96 1.99 17.55
CA GLY A 61 6.81 3.45 17.50
C GLY A 61 7.82 4.16 16.59
N SER A 62 8.66 3.42 15.86
CA SER A 62 9.48 3.99 14.80
C SER A 62 8.60 4.61 13.73
N LYS A 63 9.11 5.67 13.11
CA LYS A 63 8.45 6.27 11.96
C LYS A 63 8.38 5.28 10.79
N ILE A 64 7.25 5.27 10.10
CA ILE A 64 6.98 4.35 8.99
C ILE A 64 6.88 5.15 7.70
N SER A 65 7.65 4.74 6.69
CA SER A 65 7.51 5.15 5.30
C SER A 65 6.67 4.12 4.56
N ILE A 66 5.55 4.57 3.98
CA ILE A 66 4.64 3.70 3.24
C ILE A 66 4.78 3.98 1.75
N HIS A 67 5.05 2.95 0.96
CA HIS A 67 5.14 3.01 -0.50
C HIS A 67 3.98 2.23 -1.08
N LEU A 68 3.01 2.96 -1.65
CA LEU A 68 1.86 2.39 -2.34
C LEU A 68 2.21 2.25 -3.82
N ARG A 69 2.15 1.04 -4.36
CA ARG A 69 2.28 0.75 -5.79
C ARG A 69 0.95 0.26 -6.30
N GLU A 70 0.39 0.95 -7.28
CA GLU A 70 -0.82 0.48 -7.93
C GLU A 70 -0.45 -0.59 -8.98
N TYR A 71 -1.08 -1.76 -8.87
CA TYR A 71 -1.13 -2.73 -9.97
C TYR A 71 -2.60 -2.98 -10.23
N TYR A 72 -3.11 -2.39 -11.31
CA TYR A 72 -4.40 -2.76 -11.92
C TYR A 72 -5.60 -2.72 -10.97
N LEU A 73 -5.79 -1.63 -10.19
CA LEU A 73 -7.05 -1.44 -9.45
C LEU A 73 -8.28 -1.39 -10.39
N PHE A 74 -8.04 -1.13 -11.69
CA PHE A 74 -9.07 -0.85 -12.70
C PHE A 74 -9.17 -1.85 -13.86
N GLU A 75 -8.34 -2.91 -13.95
CA GLU A 75 -8.41 -3.87 -15.09
C GLU A 75 -9.70 -4.69 -15.15
N TYR A 76 -10.58 -4.58 -14.16
CA TYR A 76 -11.84 -5.33 -14.12
C TYR A 76 -13.08 -4.53 -14.57
N ILE A 77 -12.94 -3.26 -14.95
CA ILE A 77 -14.08 -2.51 -15.54
C ILE A 77 -14.08 -2.63 -17.08
N GLU A 78 -12.96 -3.01 -17.68
CA GLU A 78 -12.88 -3.28 -19.12
C GLU A 78 -13.14 -4.76 -19.41
N ARG A 79 -14.38 -5.21 -19.26
CA ARG A 79 -14.91 -6.39 -19.97
C ARG A 79 -16.42 -6.52 -19.77
N ASP A 80 -17.15 -5.82 -20.61
CA ASP A 80 -18.10 -6.46 -21.51
C ASP A 80 -18.11 -5.64 -22.80
N ASP A 81 -17.73 -6.28 -23.90
CA ASP A 81 -17.69 -5.71 -25.25
C ASP A 81 -19.13 -5.38 -25.73
N ASP A 82 -19.68 -4.27 -25.26
CA ASP A 82 -20.86 -3.65 -25.87
C ASP A 82 -20.45 -2.23 -26.30
N ASP A 83 -20.60 -1.92 -27.58
CA ASP A 83 -20.15 -0.72 -28.29
C ASP A 83 -20.86 0.59 -27.84
N SER A 84 -21.21 0.73 -26.55
CA SER A 84 -21.79 1.95 -26.02
C SER A 84 -20.69 2.94 -25.66
N ASP A 85 -20.74 4.08 -26.34
CA ASP A 85 -19.98 5.32 -26.14
C ASP A 85 -20.30 5.97 -24.75
N THR A 86 -20.27 5.18 -23.68
CA THR A 86 -20.43 5.66 -22.31
C THR A 86 -19.06 6.09 -21.80
N SER A 87 -18.85 7.40 -21.79
CA SER A 87 -17.90 8.00 -20.86
C SER A 87 -18.22 7.42 -19.48
N THR A 88 -17.35 6.55 -18.97
CA THR A 88 -17.48 6.00 -17.63
C THR A 88 -17.19 7.14 -16.66
N GLU A 89 -18.21 7.93 -16.37
CA GLU A 89 -18.20 8.86 -15.26
C GLU A 89 -18.10 7.98 -14.02
N TYR A 90 -16.91 7.93 -13.45
CA TYR A 90 -16.65 7.15 -12.25
C TYR A 90 -17.51 7.73 -11.13
N ASP A 91 -18.41 6.91 -10.60
CA ASP A 91 -19.18 7.28 -9.42
C ASP A 91 -18.24 7.41 -8.21
N ASP A 92 -18.28 8.58 -7.57
CA ASP A 92 -17.52 8.85 -6.34
C ASP A 92 -17.82 7.80 -5.26
N GLU A 93 -19.04 7.23 -5.23
CA GLU A 93 -19.42 6.16 -4.30
C GLU A 93 -18.68 4.85 -4.58
N GLU A 94 -18.68 4.36 -5.83
CA GLU A 94 -17.97 3.13 -6.21
C GLU A 94 -16.47 3.25 -5.92
N PHE A 95 -15.92 4.43 -6.18
CA PHE A 95 -14.53 4.74 -5.88
C PHE A 95 -14.26 4.71 -4.36
N ALA A 96 -15.11 5.34 -3.54
CA ALA A 96 -14.96 5.34 -2.09
C ALA A 96 -15.03 3.93 -1.50
N GLU A 97 -15.95 3.10 -2.01
CA GLU A 97 -16.06 1.69 -1.64
C GLU A 97 -14.80 0.89 -2.00
N ALA A 98 -14.21 1.14 -3.17
CA ALA A 98 -12.98 0.48 -3.59
C ALA A 98 -11.77 0.83 -2.70
N MET A 99 -11.74 2.04 -2.12
CA MET A 99 -10.64 2.52 -1.28
C MET A 99 -10.80 2.20 0.21
N GLU A 100 -12.01 1.90 0.68
CA GLU A 100 -12.30 1.61 2.08
C GLU A 100 -11.42 0.49 2.69
N PRO A 101 -11.12 -0.62 1.98
CA PRO A 101 -10.20 -1.64 2.51
C PRO A 101 -8.79 -1.11 2.77
N LEU A 102 -8.26 -0.23 1.90
CA LEU A 102 -6.95 0.39 2.07
C LEU A 102 -6.96 1.35 3.26
N VAL A 103 -8.01 2.18 3.35
CA VAL A 103 -8.24 3.11 4.45
C VAL A 103 -8.28 2.38 5.79
N ARG A 104 -9.01 1.27 5.85
CA ARG A 104 -9.11 0.42 7.05
C ARG A 104 -7.77 -0.19 7.41
N PHE A 105 -7.01 -0.66 6.42
CA PHE A 105 -5.68 -1.21 6.61
C PHE A 105 -4.69 -0.17 7.15
N LEU A 106 -4.68 1.04 6.58
CA LEU A 106 -3.71 2.08 6.96
C LEU A 106 -4.02 2.71 8.33
N ARG A 107 -5.28 2.68 8.77
CA ARG A 107 -5.76 3.34 9.99
C ARG A 107 -4.88 3.11 11.23
N PRO A 108 -4.45 1.88 11.59
CA PRO A 108 -3.62 1.64 12.78
C PRO A 108 -2.20 2.20 12.65
N LEU A 109 -1.72 2.39 11.43
CA LEU A 109 -0.37 2.88 11.13
C LEU A 109 -0.28 4.40 11.17
N MET A 110 -1.41 5.10 11.00
CA MET A 110 -1.43 6.54 10.74
C MET A 110 -0.68 7.36 11.79
N SER A 111 -0.63 6.94 13.06
CA SER A 111 0.11 7.61 14.14
C SER A 111 1.63 7.58 13.98
N GLN A 112 2.14 6.61 13.20
CA GLN A 112 3.56 6.35 13.00
C GLN A 112 4.05 6.77 11.62
N VAL A 113 3.15 7.07 10.68
CA VAL A 113 3.53 7.48 9.32
C VAL A 113 4.37 8.77 9.35
N GLU A 114 5.55 8.70 8.75
CA GLU A 114 6.43 9.86 8.48
C GLU A 114 6.29 10.33 7.04
N SER A 115 6.18 9.38 6.11
CA SER A 115 6.00 9.66 4.70
C SER A 115 5.11 8.59 4.06
N MET A 116 4.37 8.99 3.05
CA MET A 116 3.60 8.09 2.20
C MET A 116 3.85 8.49 0.75
N THR A 117 4.35 7.56 -0.05
CA THR A 117 4.62 7.76 -1.47
C THR A 117 3.69 6.87 -2.28
N LEU A 118 2.96 7.48 -3.20
CA LEU A 118 2.12 6.79 -4.15
C LEU A 118 2.86 6.75 -5.50
N VAL A 119 3.13 5.54 -5.98
CA VAL A 119 3.72 5.30 -7.30
C VAL A 119 2.61 4.79 -8.21
N LEU A 120 2.14 5.67 -9.08
CA LEU A 120 1.15 5.35 -10.11
C LEU A 120 1.87 5.06 -11.42
N TYR A 121 1.55 3.92 -12.03
CA TYR A 121 2.09 3.55 -13.34
C TYR A 121 1.25 4.14 -14.50
N TRP A 122 0.09 4.71 -14.21
CA TRP A 122 -0.79 5.39 -15.17
C TRP A 122 -1.30 6.72 -14.63
N PRO A 123 -1.45 7.76 -15.48
CA PRO A 123 -1.91 9.08 -15.07
C PRO A 123 -3.44 9.04 -14.92
N LYS A 124 -3.93 8.55 -13.79
CA LYS A 124 -5.32 8.82 -13.37
C LYS A 124 -5.27 9.82 -12.22
N ASP A 125 -5.44 11.09 -12.57
CA ASP A 125 -5.47 12.23 -11.64
C ASP A 125 -6.44 12.00 -10.46
N TYR A 126 -7.46 11.17 -10.66
CA TYR A 126 -8.47 10.77 -9.68
C TYR A 126 -7.92 9.99 -8.47
N VAL A 127 -6.94 9.09 -8.65
CA VAL A 127 -6.35 8.31 -7.54
C VAL A 127 -5.56 9.23 -6.61
N ILE A 128 -4.85 10.20 -7.20
CA ILE A 128 -4.13 11.25 -6.48
C ILE A 128 -5.11 12.13 -5.70
N LEU A 129 -6.19 12.59 -6.35
CA LEU A 129 -7.19 13.46 -5.72
C LEU A 129 -7.94 12.77 -4.57
N ALA A 130 -8.21 11.48 -4.69
CA ALA A 130 -8.86 10.71 -3.64
C ALA A 130 -7.96 10.43 -2.43
N LEU A 131 -6.70 10.05 -2.66
CA LEU A 131 -5.74 9.92 -1.57
C LEU A 131 -5.47 11.29 -0.93
N LEU A 132 -5.40 12.36 -1.72
CA LEU A 132 -5.36 13.73 -1.23
C LEU A 132 -6.58 14.11 -0.40
N GLU A 133 -7.80 13.76 -0.81
CA GLU A 133 -9.03 14.11 -0.10
C GLU A 133 -9.18 13.29 1.18
N TYR A 134 -8.90 11.99 1.13
CA TYR A 134 -8.81 11.14 2.33
C TYR A 134 -7.78 11.71 3.30
N VAL A 135 -6.62 12.10 2.79
CA VAL A 135 -5.53 12.61 3.61
C VAL A 135 -5.77 14.04 4.07
N ARG A 136 -6.50 14.86 3.31
CA ARG A 136 -6.98 16.18 3.72
C ARG A 136 -7.96 16.03 4.88
N ARG A 137 -8.84 15.03 4.84
CA ARG A 137 -9.76 14.70 5.94
C ARG A 137 -9.02 14.15 7.17
N THR A 138 -7.88 13.46 7.01
CA THR A 138 -7.12 12.87 8.13
C THR A 138 -5.87 13.65 8.56
N GLY A 139 -5.46 14.69 7.82
CA GLY A 139 -4.39 15.64 8.12
C GLY A 139 -2.94 15.17 7.95
N ARG A 140 -2.61 14.17 7.12
CA ARG A 140 -1.24 13.59 7.06
C ARG A 140 -0.78 13.09 5.68
N LEU A 141 -0.26 13.97 4.81
CA LEU A 141 0.72 13.58 3.77
C LEU A 141 1.81 14.62 3.62
N THR A 142 3.03 14.12 3.43
CA THR A 142 4.23 14.89 3.10
C THR A 142 4.82 14.29 1.82
N ASN A 143 4.62 15.01 0.72
CA ASN A 143 5.28 14.90 -0.60
C ASN A 143 4.67 13.99 -1.67
N TYR A 144 4.50 14.61 -2.84
CA TYR A 144 4.25 14.01 -4.15
C TYR A 144 5.55 14.10 -4.95
N LEU A 145 6.01 12.98 -5.51
CA LEU A 145 7.05 13.00 -6.52
C LEU A 145 6.40 12.76 -7.89
N ARG A 146 6.72 13.68 -8.80
CA ARG A 146 6.19 13.82 -10.17
C ARG A 146 7.10 13.10 -11.15
#